data_AF-A0A1H8GQS1-F1
#
_entry.id   AF-A0A1H8GQS1-F1
#
_cell.length_a   1.000
_cell.length_b   1.000
_cell.length_c   1.000
_cell.angle_alpha   90.00
_cell.angle_beta   90.00
_cell.angle_gamma   90.00
#
_symmetry.space_group_name_H-M   'P 1'
#
loop_
_entity.id
_entity.type
_entity.pdbx_description
1 polymer ?
#
loop_
_entity_poly.entity_id
_entity_poly.type
_entity_poly.pdbx_seq_one_letter_code
_entity_poly.pdbx_strand_id
1 'polypeptide(L)'
;MKQLKGNSNKFFIRLLMMAVAFVAVDQIAGATLYYFFTHQGSGEYAVANHVVYNLNEDVLVLGSSRASHHYNPSLIKDSLKLSCFNGGRDGEGLLYSTAIFELALQRHIPKVVILDVTSDVLSEKEDEKSRLSILLPYLKQSKVVENMIEKKGRLELLKSNLQTYRYNGQVVSIFQHYFLSSGNTIMGFNPLDNKMDASRVSTKTSIKPYSDSLSADNVGALNLFINECKRQKIQLFVFVSPRYNDDTQQNSYLKMKSICNSNNVIFHDFTNDVYFKNPEYYSDRAHLNSRGADLYTDTIVAFMKKKLSPAVNVQYLSKN
;
A
#
# COMPACT_ATOMS: atom_id res chain seq x y z
N MET A 1 -18.24 28.08 -54.54
CA MET A 1 -18.57 26.91 -53.68
C MET A 1 -17.58 25.73 -53.77
N LYS A 2 -17.07 25.30 -54.94
CA LYS A 2 -16.08 24.19 -55.03
C LYS A 2 -14.71 24.47 -54.36
N GLN A 3 -14.18 25.69 -54.45
CA GLN A 3 -12.90 26.07 -53.82
C GLN A 3 -12.95 26.06 -52.27
N LEU A 4 -14.06 26.48 -51.67
CA LEU A 4 -14.26 26.44 -50.21
C LEU A 4 -14.34 24.99 -49.67
N LYS A 5 -14.97 24.07 -50.40
CA LYS A 5 -15.00 22.63 -50.07
C LYS A 5 -13.61 21.99 -50.13
N GLY A 6 -12.80 22.31 -51.15
CA GLY A 6 -11.45 21.76 -51.29
C GLY A 6 -10.48 22.21 -50.19
N ASN A 7 -10.63 23.45 -49.68
CA ASN A 7 -9.81 23.97 -48.59
C ASN A 7 -10.27 23.45 -47.22
N SER A 8 -11.58 23.30 -47.03
CA SER A 8 -12.18 22.71 -45.81
C SER A 8 -11.75 21.25 -45.63
N ASN A 9 -11.76 20.44 -46.69
CA ASN A 9 -11.29 19.06 -46.64
C ASN A 9 -9.80 18.96 -46.25
N LYS A 10 -8.94 19.84 -46.79
CA LYS A 10 -7.51 19.89 -46.43
C LYS A 10 -7.31 20.30 -44.96
N PHE A 11 -8.13 21.23 -44.45
CA PHE A 11 -8.11 21.62 -43.04
C PHE A 11 -8.49 20.44 -42.13
N PHE A 12 -9.60 19.75 -42.41
CA PHE A 12 -10.01 18.59 -41.62
C PHE A 12 -9.01 17.43 -41.67
N ILE A 13 -8.39 17.17 -42.83
CA ILE A 13 -7.31 16.17 -42.93
C ILE A 13 -6.11 16.58 -42.07
N ARG A 14 -5.68 17.85 -42.09
CA ARG A 14 -4.58 18.34 -41.24
C ARG A 14 -4.93 18.25 -39.75
N LEU A 15 -6.15 18.60 -39.37
CA LEU A 15 -6.63 18.49 -38.00
C LEU A 15 -6.63 17.02 -37.53
N LEU A 16 -7.12 16.11 -38.37
CA LEU A 16 -7.10 14.68 -38.09
C LEU A 16 -5.66 14.16 -37.96
N MET A 17 -4.76 14.53 -38.88
CA MET A 17 -3.34 14.15 -38.80
C MET A 17 -2.69 14.67 -37.51
N MET A 18 -2.99 15.91 -37.11
CA MET A 18 -2.48 16.48 -35.85
C MET A 18 -3.01 15.73 -34.63
N ALA A 19 -4.30 15.37 -34.62
CA ALA A 19 -4.90 14.58 -33.53
C ALA A 19 -4.29 13.18 -33.46
N VAL A 20 -4.11 12.50 -34.60
CA VAL A 20 -3.45 11.19 -34.68
C VAL A 20 -2.00 11.28 -34.21
N ALA A 21 -1.26 12.30 -34.65
CA ALA A 21 0.12 12.53 -34.22
C ALA A 21 0.20 12.79 -32.70
N PHE A 22 -0.70 13.59 -32.15
CA PHE A 22 -0.79 13.83 -30.70
C PHE A 22 -1.01 12.53 -29.92
N VAL A 23 -1.99 11.72 -30.34
CA VAL A 23 -2.25 10.42 -29.72
C VAL A 23 -1.03 9.50 -29.84
N ALA A 24 -0.40 9.42 -31.02
CA ALA A 24 0.79 8.60 -31.22
C ALA A 24 1.93 9.00 -30.29
N VAL A 25 2.21 10.31 -30.16
CA VAL A 25 3.25 10.82 -29.25
C VAL A 25 2.92 10.48 -27.79
N ASP A 26 1.67 10.67 -27.36
CA ASP A 26 1.24 10.29 -26.01
C ASP A 26 1.42 8.78 -25.75
N GLN A 27 1.03 7.91 -26.69
CA GLN A 27 1.18 6.47 -26.50
C GLN A 27 2.65 6.04 -26.43
N ILE A 28 3.52 6.62 -27.26
CA ILE A 28 4.97 6.34 -27.25
C ILE A 28 5.60 6.84 -25.95
N ALA A 29 5.31 8.08 -25.56
CA ALA A 29 5.83 8.66 -24.31
C ALA A 29 5.31 7.90 -23.08
N GLY A 30 4.04 7.51 -23.09
CA GLY A 30 3.43 6.70 -22.04
C GLY A 30 4.03 5.30 -21.92
N ALA A 31 4.28 4.61 -23.04
CA ALA A 31 4.98 3.33 -23.05
C ALA A 31 6.42 3.46 -22.54
N THR A 32 7.09 4.56 -22.87
CA THR A 32 8.43 4.88 -22.35
C THR A 32 8.40 5.09 -20.83
N LEU A 33 7.43 5.85 -20.31
CA LEU A 33 7.24 6.02 -18.87
C LEU A 33 6.90 4.71 -18.17
N TYR A 34 6.09 3.84 -18.78
CA TYR A 34 5.79 2.51 -18.27
C TYR A 34 7.05 1.65 -18.11
N TYR A 35 7.94 1.69 -19.11
CA TYR A 35 9.21 0.97 -19.04
C TYR A 35 10.04 1.45 -17.84
N PHE A 36 10.26 2.76 -17.70
CA PHE A 36 11.02 3.30 -16.56
C PHE A 36 10.34 3.04 -15.22
N PHE A 37 9.01 3.14 -15.18
CA PHE A 37 8.21 2.85 -14.00
C PHE A 37 8.42 1.41 -13.52
N THR A 38 8.31 0.43 -14.42
CA THR A 38 8.42 -1.00 -14.08
C THR A 38 9.83 -1.49 -13.79
N HIS A 39 10.86 -0.75 -14.22
CA HIS A 39 12.27 -1.13 -14.09
C HIS A 39 13.03 -0.30 -13.04
N GLN A 40 12.33 0.34 -12.10
CA GLN A 40 12.99 1.04 -11.00
C GLN A 40 13.70 0.05 -10.07
N GLY A 41 14.95 0.35 -9.74
CA GLY A 41 15.76 -0.48 -8.82
C GLY A 41 15.61 -0.11 -7.35
N SER A 42 14.92 0.98 -7.02
CA SER A 42 14.77 1.49 -5.64
C SER A 42 13.50 2.33 -5.48
N GLY A 43 13.16 2.69 -4.24
CA GLY A 43 12.02 3.55 -3.92
C GLY A 43 10.68 2.80 -3.83
N GLU A 44 9.64 3.52 -3.41
CA GLU A 44 8.33 2.92 -3.10
C GLU A 44 7.62 2.29 -4.31
N TYR A 45 7.86 2.80 -5.52
CA TYR A 45 7.34 2.17 -6.73
C TYR A 45 8.06 0.87 -7.06
N ALA A 46 9.36 0.74 -6.79
CA ALA A 46 10.04 -0.56 -6.90
C ALA A 46 9.45 -1.58 -5.91
N VAL A 47 9.15 -1.15 -4.68
CA VAL A 47 8.46 -1.99 -3.67
C VAL A 47 7.09 -2.43 -4.18
N ALA A 48 6.24 -1.49 -4.61
CA ALA A 48 4.92 -1.80 -5.13
C ALA A 48 4.98 -2.68 -6.39
N ASN A 49 5.92 -2.42 -7.31
CA ASN A 49 6.10 -3.21 -8.52
C ASN A 49 6.60 -4.63 -8.22
N HIS A 50 7.42 -4.81 -7.18
CA HIS A 50 7.76 -6.15 -6.71
C HIS A 50 6.49 -6.90 -6.30
N VAL A 51 5.66 -6.29 -5.45
CA VAL A 51 4.40 -6.90 -5.00
C VAL A 51 3.43 -7.20 -6.16
N VAL A 52 3.35 -6.31 -7.14
CA VAL A 52 2.40 -6.44 -8.26
C VAL A 52 2.88 -7.38 -9.37
N TYR A 53 4.18 -7.40 -9.68
CA TYR A 53 4.70 -8.12 -10.85
C TYR A 53 5.61 -9.30 -10.51
N ASN A 54 6.32 -9.26 -9.37
CA ASN A 54 7.41 -10.19 -9.05
C ASN A 54 7.22 -10.94 -7.72
N LEU A 55 6.07 -10.79 -7.05
CA LEU A 55 5.81 -11.41 -5.76
C LEU A 55 5.97 -12.93 -5.86
N ASN A 56 6.77 -13.49 -4.97
CA ASN A 56 6.98 -14.93 -4.84
C ASN A 56 7.13 -15.37 -3.37
N GLU A 57 6.87 -14.44 -2.44
CA GLU A 57 7.09 -14.63 -1.02
C GLU A 57 5.88 -15.25 -0.31
N ASP A 58 6.18 -16.13 0.65
CA ASP A 58 5.19 -16.83 1.46
C ASP A 58 4.45 -15.88 2.43
N VAL A 59 5.09 -14.80 2.87
CA VAL A 59 4.56 -13.78 3.77
C VAL A 59 4.61 -12.42 3.09
N LEU A 60 3.46 -11.73 3.06
CA LEU A 60 3.35 -10.37 2.54
C LEU A 60 2.86 -9.42 3.64
N VAL A 61 3.63 -8.36 3.89
CA VAL A 61 3.20 -7.25 4.77
C VAL A 61 2.64 -6.13 3.92
N LEU A 62 1.48 -5.58 4.30
CA LEU A 62 0.84 -4.45 3.64
C LEU A 62 0.35 -3.43 4.67
N GLY A 63 0.30 -2.16 4.28
CA GLY A 63 -0.19 -1.07 5.10
C GLY A 63 0.45 0.27 4.71
N SER A 64 0.35 1.23 5.62
CA SER A 64 0.88 2.60 5.44
C SER A 64 2.39 2.68 5.67
N SER A 65 2.91 3.89 5.94
CA SER A 65 4.30 4.11 6.37
C SER A 65 4.69 3.26 7.57
N ARG A 66 3.74 2.94 8.46
CA ARG A 66 4.00 2.05 9.59
C ARG A 66 4.30 0.63 9.13
N ALA A 67 3.64 0.13 8.08
CA ALA A 67 4.07 -1.12 7.47
C ALA A 67 5.50 -0.99 6.92
N SER A 68 5.78 0.06 6.13
CA SER A 68 7.09 0.31 5.50
C SER A 68 8.25 0.32 6.50
N HIS A 69 8.02 0.91 7.68
CA HIS A 69 9.06 1.22 8.66
C HIS A 69 9.05 0.36 9.92
N HIS A 70 7.98 -0.39 10.24
CA HIS A 70 7.89 -1.14 11.49
C HIS A 70 8.18 -2.64 11.35
N TYR A 71 8.09 -3.18 10.13
CA TYR A 71 8.17 -4.63 9.90
C TYR A 71 9.46 -5.00 9.19
N ASN A 72 10.35 -5.68 9.89
CA ASN A 72 11.60 -6.19 9.33
C ASN A 72 11.40 -7.60 8.73
N PRO A 73 11.29 -7.75 7.39
CA PRO A 73 11.04 -9.03 6.74
C PRO A 73 12.16 -10.05 6.96
N SER A 74 13.39 -9.61 7.24
CA SER A 74 14.51 -10.50 7.55
C SER A 74 14.25 -11.29 8.83
N LEU A 75 13.79 -10.61 9.89
CA LEU A 75 13.46 -11.25 11.17
C LEU A 75 12.25 -12.18 11.04
N ILE A 76 11.23 -11.78 10.26
CA ILE A 76 10.07 -12.63 9.96
C ILE A 76 10.54 -13.91 9.26
N LYS A 77 11.37 -13.77 8.23
CA LYS A 77 11.93 -14.89 7.47
C LYS A 77 12.75 -15.82 8.34
N ASP A 78 13.68 -15.29 9.14
CA ASP A 78 14.55 -16.10 9.98
C ASP A 78 13.79 -16.85 11.06
N SER A 79 12.74 -16.23 11.59
CA SER A 79 11.96 -16.77 12.70
C SER A 79 10.86 -17.74 12.24
N LEU A 80 10.15 -17.45 11.15
CA LEU A 80 9.09 -18.32 10.59
C LEU A 80 9.58 -19.34 9.56
N LYS A 81 10.79 -19.18 9.02
CA LYS A 81 11.34 -19.96 7.90
C LYS A 81 10.47 -19.90 6.62
N LEU A 82 9.77 -18.78 6.44
CA LEU A 82 8.97 -18.45 5.27
C LEU A 82 9.58 -17.21 4.60
N SER A 83 9.67 -17.17 3.28
CA SER A 83 10.09 -15.94 2.59
C SER A 83 9.11 -14.80 2.92
N CYS A 84 9.63 -13.58 3.09
CA CYS A 84 8.82 -12.44 3.50
C CYS A 84 9.20 -11.21 2.69
N PHE A 85 8.19 -10.46 2.25
CA PHE A 85 8.38 -9.15 1.62
C PHE A 85 7.49 -8.10 2.29
N ASN A 86 8.04 -6.90 2.48
CA ASN A 86 7.31 -5.76 3.01
C ASN A 86 6.83 -4.86 1.87
N GLY A 87 5.53 -4.90 1.59
CA GLY A 87 4.85 -4.09 0.58
C GLY A 87 4.20 -2.83 1.14
N GLY A 88 4.60 -2.37 2.33
CA GLY A 88 4.11 -1.13 2.91
C GLY A 88 4.42 0.08 2.03
N ARG A 89 3.60 1.12 2.15
CA ARG A 89 3.81 2.38 1.43
C ARG A 89 3.45 3.61 2.24
N ASP A 90 4.31 4.61 2.20
CA ASP A 90 4.15 5.82 3.00
C ASP A 90 2.99 6.67 2.46
N GLY A 91 2.25 7.29 3.39
CA GLY A 91 1.12 8.15 3.03
C GLY A 91 -0.10 7.42 2.45
N GLU A 92 -0.06 6.10 2.28
CA GLU A 92 -1.14 5.32 1.70
C GLU A 92 -1.98 4.56 2.73
N GLY A 93 -3.24 4.31 2.36
CA GLY A 93 -4.27 3.75 3.24
C GLY A 93 -4.77 2.36 2.82
N LEU A 94 -5.91 1.97 3.38
CA LEU A 94 -6.52 0.67 3.16
C LEU A 94 -6.99 0.47 1.72
N LEU A 95 -7.52 1.50 1.06
CA LEU A 95 -7.93 1.42 -0.35
C LEU A 95 -6.76 1.06 -1.26
N TYR A 96 -5.60 1.71 -1.06
CA TYR A 96 -4.37 1.43 -1.79
C TYR A 96 -3.88 0.01 -1.51
N SER A 97 -3.76 -0.36 -0.23
CA SER A 97 -3.28 -1.68 0.19
C SER A 97 -4.15 -2.80 -0.39
N THR A 98 -5.47 -2.60 -0.43
CA THR A 98 -6.42 -3.54 -1.04
C THR A 98 -6.24 -3.65 -2.54
N ALA A 99 -6.04 -2.53 -3.25
CA ALA A 99 -5.80 -2.54 -4.69
C ALA A 99 -4.49 -3.25 -5.06
N ILE A 100 -3.41 -3.01 -4.30
CA ILE A 100 -2.13 -3.70 -4.50
C ILE A 100 -2.25 -5.19 -4.18
N PHE A 101 -2.98 -5.56 -3.11
CA PHE A 101 -3.22 -6.95 -2.77
C PHE A 101 -3.96 -7.70 -3.89
N GLU A 102 -5.01 -7.11 -4.45
CA GLU A 102 -5.75 -7.69 -5.58
C GLU A 102 -4.88 -7.94 -6.81
N LEU A 103 -3.96 -7.01 -7.10
CA LEU A 103 -3.00 -7.19 -8.17
C LEU A 103 -1.99 -8.30 -7.85
N ALA A 104 -1.48 -8.34 -6.62
CA ALA A 104 -0.54 -9.35 -6.16
C ALA A 104 -1.10 -10.77 -6.29
N LEU A 105 -2.38 -10.97 -5.94
CA LEU A 105 -3.07 -12.26 -6.04
C LEU A 105 -3.20 -12.80 -7.47
N GLN A 106 -3.01 -11.97 -8.50
CA GLN A 106 -2.95 -12.43 -9.88
C GLN A 106 -1.63 -13.13 -10.23
N ARG A 107 -0.59 -12.94 -9.40
CA ARG A 107 0.76 -13.49 -9.60
C ARG A 107 1.09 -14.59 -8.63
N HIS A 108 0.85 -14.35 -7.35
CA HIS A 108 1.19 -15.29 -6.29
C HIS A 108 0.17 -15.23 -5.17
N ILE A 109 -0.11 -16.39 -4.56
CA ILE A 109 -0.99 -16.51 -3.41
C ILE A 109 -0.08 -16.75 -2.19
N PRO A 110 0.21 -15.72 -1.37
CA PRO A 110 1.03 -15.88 -0.18
C PRO A 110 0.31 -16.78 0.84
N LYS A 111 1.07 -17.47 1.68
CA LYS A 111 0.51 -18.31 2.76
C LYS A 111 -0.04 -17.45 3.89
N VAL A 112 0.64 -16.33 4.18
CA VAL A 112 0.31 -15.41 5.27
C VAL A 112 0.31 -13.98 4.75
N VAL A 113 -0.67 -13.20 5.19
CA VAL A 113 -0.69 -11.75 4.97
C VAL A 113 -0.79 -11.05 6.32
N ILE A 114 0.05 -10.04 6.50
CA ILE A 114 0.01 -9.12 7.63
C ILE A 114 -0.47 -7.77 7.11
N LEU A 115 -1.60 -7.31 7.61
CA LEU A 115 -2.16 -5.99 7.30
C LEU A 115 -2.00 -5.08 8.51
N ASP A 116 -1.10 -4.10 8.40
CA ASP A 116 -0.97 -3.03 9.40
C ASP A 116 -1.99 -1.93 9.16
N VAL A 117 -2.73 -1.57 10.21
CA VAL A 117 -3.81 -0.57 10.15
C VAL A 117 -3.78 0.35 11.34
N THR A 118 -4.14 1.61 11.12
CA THR A 118 -4.31 2.61 12.18
C THR A 118 -5.68 2.47 12.85
N SER A 119 -5.85 3.01 14.06
CA SER A 119 -7.14 3.02 14.77
C SER A 119 -8.24 3.73 13.98
N ASP A 120 -7.88 4.70 13.15
CA ASP A 120 -8.75 5.49 12.27
C ASP A 120 -8.85 4.96 10.83
N VAL A 121 -8.39 3.74 10.54
CA VAL A 121 -8.36 3.20 9.17
C VAL A 121 -9.72 3.21 8.46
N LEU A 122 -10.82 3.13 9.21
CA LEU A 122 -12.19 3.17 8.67
C LEU A 122 -12.83 4.56 8.77
N SER A 123 -12.15 5.57 9.30
CA SER A 123 -12.68 6.94 9.35
C SER A 123 -12.69 7.58 7.96
N GLU A 124 -13.61 8.50 7.72
CA GLU A 124 -13.57 9.36 6.52
C GLU A 124 -12.33 10.27 6.54
N LYS A 125 -11.66 10.38 5.39
CA LYS A 125 -10.46 11.22 5.20
C LYS A 125 -10.61 12.02 3.91
N GLU A 126 -10.52 13.35 4.03
CA GLU A 126 -10.78 14.29 2.93
C GLU A 126 -9.92 14.02 1.68
N ASP A 127 -8.69 13.57 1.86
CA ASP A 127 -7.69 13.43 0.81
C ASP A 127 -7.54 12.00 0.26
N GLU A 128 -8.16 10.99 0.88
CA GLU A 128 -7.93 9.57 0.56
C GLU A 128 -8.29 9.23 -0.89
N LYS A 129 -9.44 9.70 -1.38
CA LYS A 129 -9.86 9.50 -2.78
C LYS A 129 -8.91 10.19 -3.76
N SER A 130 -8.32 11.32 -3.35
CA SER A 130 -7.39 12.05 -4.20
C SER A 130 -6.07 11.30 -4.38
N ARG A 131 -5.61 10.60 -3.33
CA ARG A 131 -4.39 9.77 -3.31
C ARG A 131 -4.46 8.55 -4.22
N LEU A 132 -5.66 8.04 -4.54
CA LEU A 132 -5.85 6.91 -5.47
C LEU A 132 -5.29 7.14 -6.88
N SER A 133 -4.93 8.37 -7.24
CA SER A 133 -4.16 8.68 -8.46
C SER A 133 -2.84 7.91 -8.53
N ILE A 134 -2.29 7.49 -7.39
CA ILE A 134 -1.09 6.66 -7.31
C ILE A 134 -1.26 5.28 -7.96
N LEU A 135 -2.51 4.83 -8.13
CA LEU A 135 -2.86 3.57 -8.77
C LEU A 135 -3.00 3.69 -10.29
N LEU A 136 -2.98 4.90 -10.87
CA LEU A 136 -3.15 5.12 -12.31
C LEU A 136 -2.15 4.33 -13.18
N PRO A 137 -0.87 4.15 -12.80
CA PRO A 137 0.05 3.29 -13.54
C PRO A 137 -0.41 1.82 -13.67
N TYR A 138 -1.20 1.35 -12.69
CA TYR A 138 -1.73 -0.03 -12.65
C TYR A 138 -3.13 -0.16 -13.26
N LEU A 139 -3.67 0.90 -13.84
CA LEU A 139 -4.99 0.88 -14.45
C LEU A 139 -5.09 -0.21 -15.53
N LYS A 140 -6.27 -0.83 -15.65
CA LYS A 140 -6.62 -1.93 -16.57
C LYS A 140 -6.03 -3.30 -16.21
N GLN A 141 -5.26 -3.40 -15.14
CA GLN A 141 -4.74 -4.70 -14.66
C GLN A 141 -5.75 -5.46 -13.80
N SER A 142 -6.64 -4.75 -13.12
CA SER A 142 -7.72 -5.35 -12.33
C SER A 142 -8.95 -4.46 -12.37
N LYS A 143 -10.13 -5.09 -12.38
CA LYS A 143 -11.41 -4.37 -12.23
C LYS A 143 -11.49 -3.66 -10.87
N VAL A 144 -10.86 -4.21 -9.83
CA VAL A 144 -10.81 -3.55 -8.52
C VAL A 144 -10.05 -2.24 -8.61
N VAL A 145 -8.89 -2.22 -9.27
CA VAL A 145 -8.11 -0.99 -9.46
C VAL A 145 -8.89 0.06 -10.25
N GLU A 146 -9.57 -0.35 -11.33
CA GLU A 146 -10.46 0.55 -12.08
C GLU A 146 -11.55 1.13 -11.19
N ASN A 147 -12.22 0.30 -10.38
CA ASN A 147 -13.27 0.73 -9.46
C ASN A 147 -12.72 1.69 -8.38
N MET A 148 -11.51 1.46 -7.87
CA MET A 148 -10.86 2.38 -6.92
C MET A 148 -10.60 3.74 -7.57
N ILE A 149 -10.04 3.77 -8.78
CA ILE A 149 -9.79 5.03 -9.51
C ILE A 149 -11.11 5.75 -9.84
N GLU A 150 -12.17 5.01 -10.17
CA GLU A 150 -13.49 5.60 -10.43
C GLU A 150 -14.07 6.35 -9.21
N LYS A 151 -13.71 5.95 -7.97
CA LYS A 151 -14.14 6.67 -6.74
C LYS A 151 -13.64 8.11 -6.69
N LYS A 152 -12.53 8.44 -7.37
CA LYS A 152 -12.03 9.81 -7.53
C LYS A 152 -12.87 10.61 -8.54
N GLY A 153 -13.52 9.92 -9.49
CA GLY A 153 -14.46 10.48 -10.45
C GLY A 153 -14.28 9.88 -11.84
N ARG A 154 -15.39 9.75 -12.58
CA ARG A 154 -15.41 9.16 -13.94
C ARG A 154 -14.49 9.87 -14.94
N LEU A 155 -14.22 11.17 -14.72
CA LEU A 155 -13.29 11.93 -15.56
C LEU A 155 -11.84 11.44 -15.44
N GLU A 156 -11.46 10.84 -14.32
CA GLU A 156 -10.10 10.32 -14.14
C GLU A 156 -9.84 9.12 -15.06
N LEU A 157 -10.83 8.24 -15.21
CA LEU A 157 -10.79 7.15 -16.19
C LEU A 157 -10.70 7.69 -17.61
N LEU A 158 -11.46 8.75 -17.95
CA LEU A 158 -11.39 9.35 -19.28
C LEU A 158 -10.01 9.93 -19.59
N LYS A 159 -9.43 10.71 -18.66
CA LYS A 159 -8.10 11.31 -18.80
C LYS A 159 -7.00 10.25 -18.93
N SER A 160 -7.14 9.12 -18.22
CA SER A 160 -6.18 8.00 -18.24
C SER A 160 -6.09 7.24 -19.56
N ASN A 161 -6.95 7.56 -20.55
CA ASN A 161 -6.76 7.12 -21.93
C ASN A 161 -5.52 7.75 -22.56
N LEU A 162 -5.12 8.94 -22.13
CA LEU A 162 -3.78 9.46 -22.36
C LEU A 162 -2.81 8.68 -21.48
N GLN A 163 -1.89 7.93 -22.07
CA GLN A 163 -0.99 7.08 -21.29
C GLN A 163 -0.05 7.91 -20.42
N THR A 164 0.39 9.07 -20.90
CA THR A 164 1.26 9.97 -20.11
C THR A 164 0.55 10.49 -18.85
N TYR A 165 -0.77 10.70 -18.92
CA TYR A 165 -1.56 11.14 -17.78
C TYR A 165 -1.51 10.17 -16.59
N ARG A 166 -1.31 8.87 -16.85
CA ARG A 166 -1.24 7.86 -15.78
C ARG A 166 -0.05 8.05 -14.84
N TYR A 167 0.97 8.79 -15.27
CA TYR A 167 2.18 9.07 -14.52
C TYR A 167 2.26 10.54 -14.08
N ASN A 168 1.17 11.30 -14.24
CA ASN A 168 1.14 12.71 -13.89
C ASN A 168 1.47 12.91 -12.40
N GLY A 169 2.38 13.84 -12.11
CA GLY A 169 2.91 14.06 -10.75
C GLY A 169 3.96 13.05 -10.28
N GLN A 170 4.24 12.00 -11.06
CA GLN A 170 5.16 10.91 -10.68
C GLN A 170 6.40 10.84 -11.58
N VAL A 171 6.39 11.50 -12.74
CA VAL A 171 7.46 11.45 -13.75
C VAL A 171 8.86 11.71 -13.17
N VAL A 172 9.00 12.75 -12.33
CA VAL A 172 10.28 13.09 -11.70
C VAL A 172 10.76 11.97 -10.79
N SER A 173 9.88 11.46 -9.92
CA SER A 173 10.19 10.34 -9.01
C SER A 173 10.57 9.09 -9.80
N ILE A 174 9.87 8.79 -10.90
CA ILE A 174 10.15 7.64 -11.76
C ILE A 174 11.58 7.71 -12.31
N PHE A 175 11.96 8.85 -12.87
CA PHE A 175 13.31 9.01 -13.42
C PHE A 175 14.37 9.05 -12.33
N GLN A 176 14.12 9.71 -11.21
CA GLN A 176 15.04 9.74 -10.08
C GLN A 176 15.36 8.34 -9.59
N HIS A 177 14.36 7.51 -9.29
CA HIS A 177 14.60 6.16 -8.77
C HIS A 177 15.11 5.16 -9.80
N TYR A 178 14.91 5.43 -11.10
CA TYR A 178 15.49 4.63 -12.17
C TYR A 178 16.99 4.95 -12.37
N PHE A 179 17.36 6.23 -12.45
CA PHE A 179 18.74 6.64 -12.75
C PHE A 179 19.63 6.78 -11.50
N LEU A 180 19.04 7.13 -10.36
CA LEU A 180 19.73 7.35 -9.10
C LEU A 180 19.25 6.29 -8.11
N SER A 181 20.00 5.19 -8.01
CA SER A 181 19.76 4.23 -6.94
C SER A 181 20.21 4.85 -5.63
N SER A 182 19.27 5.14 -4.74
CA SER A 182 19.54 5.56 -3.38
C SER A 182 18.47 4.95 -2.48
N GLY A 183 18.90 4.21 -1.47
CA GLY A 183 17.99 3.59 -0.51
C GLY A 183 18.63 2.42 0.20
N ASN A 184 18.30 2.29 1.48
CA ASN A 184 18.66 1.15 2.32
C ASN A 184 17.51 0.15 2.42
N THR A 185 16.64 0.10 1.40
CA THR A 185 15.46 -0.77 1.43
C THR A 185 15.86 -2.22 1.28
N ILE A 186 15.54 -3.05 2.28
CA ILE A 186 15.87 -4.48 2.29
C ILE A 186 14.56 -5.27 2.27
N MET A 187 14.30 -5.99 1.17
CA MET A 187 13.04 -6.75 0.99
C MET A 187 11.79 -5.90 1.24
N GLY A 188 11.85 -4.63 0.82
CA GLY A 188 10.78 -3.64 0.96
C GLY A 188 10.73 -2.89 2.31
N PHE A 189 11.51 -3.31 3.31
CA PHE A 189 11.60 -2.59 4.58
C PHE A 189 12.50 -1.36 4.48
N ASN A 190 11.98 -0.22 4.95
CA ASN A 190 12.67 1.07 4.94
C ASN A 190 12.88 1.56 6.38
N PRO A 191 13.98 1.20 7.06
CA PRO A 191 14.19 1.57 8.46
C PRO A 191 14.36 3.08 8.65
N LEU A 192 13.88 3.58 9.79
CA LEU A 192 14.15 4.96 10.24
C LEU A 192 15.19 4.93 11.36
N ASP A 193 16.33 5.61 11.18
CA ASP A 193 17.44 5.56 12.15
C ASP A 193 17.48 6.75 13.12
N ASN A 194 16.67 7.78 12.86
CA ASN A 194 16.58 8.93 13.76
C ASN A 194 15.91 8.54 15.08
N LYS A 195 16.30 9.24 16.16
CA LYS A 195 15.67 9.10 17.47
C LYS A 195 14.73 10.27 17.71
N MET A 196 13.55 9.97 18.24
CA MET A 196 12.58 10.98 18.65
C MET A 196 13.13 11.78 19.85
N ASP A 197 13.17 13.10 19.72
CA ASP A 197 13.47 13.98 20.84
C ASP A 197 12.22 14.15 21.72
N ALA A 198 12.10 13.32 22.76
CA ALA A 198 10.96 13.33 23.68
C ALA A 198 10.74 14.70 24.36
N SER A 199 11.77 15.55 24.48
CA SER A 199 11.64 16.89 25.07
C SER A 199 10.89 17.88 24.17
N ARG A 200 10.85 17.61 22.85
CA ARG A 200 10.17 18.43 21.84
C ARG A 200 8.79 17.90 21.47
N VAL A 201 8.42 16.73 21.99
CA VAL A 201 7.12 16.12 21.75
C VAL A 201 6.08 16.83 22.62
N SER A 202 5.41 17.83 22.05
CA SER A 202 4.26 18.48 22.70
C SER A 202 3.22 17.43 23.10
N THR A 203 2.89 17.37 24.38
CA THR A 203 1.78 16.56 24.92
C THR A 203 0.41 17.08 24.47
N LYS A 204 0.34 18.28 23.88
CA LYS A 204 -0.90 18.96 23.48
C LYS A 204 -1.21 18.90 21.98
N THR A 205 -0.32 18.36 21.16
CA THR A 205 -0.62 18.17 19.74
C THR A 205 -1.47 16.92 19.61
N SER A 206 -2.78 17.09 19.83
CA SER A 206 -3.76 16.14 19.36
C SER A 206 -3.47 15.90 17.89
N ILE A 207 -3.22 14.64 17.56
CA ILE A 207 -3.40 14.15 16.21
C ILE A 207 -4.80 14.64 15.81
N LYS A 208 -4.91 15.38 14.70
CA LYS A 208 -6.14 16.03 14.24
C LYS A 208 -7.32 15.10 14.58
N PRO A 209 -8.35 15.57 15.32
CA PRO A 209 -9.41 14.68 15.79
C PRO A 209 -9.96 13.93 14.58
N TYR A 210 -9.93 12.61 14.67
CA TYR A 210 -10.36 11.75 13.59
C TYR A 210 -11.85 11.96 13.35
N SER A 211 -12.29 11.72 12.12
CA SER A 211 -13.73 11.71 11.87
C SER A 211 -14.38 10.56 12.63
N ASP A 212 -15.45 10.86 13.34
CA ASP A 212 -16.33 9.85 13.94
C ASP A 212 -17.15 9.11 12.87
N SER A 213 -17.24 9.65 11.65
CA SER A 213 -17.93 9.01 10.53
C SER A 213 -17.08 7.92 9.90
N LEU A 214 -17.75 6.80 9.58
CA LEU A 214 -17.13 5.65 8.94
C LEU A 214 -17.20 5.79 7.41
N SER A 215 -16.07 5.56 6.76
CA SER A 215 -15.96 5.48 5.30
C SER A 215 -16.53 4.16 4.80
N ALA A 216 -17.60 4.24 4.02
CA ALA A 216 -18.18 3.08 3.35
C ALA A 216 -17.17 2.41 2.38
N ASP A 217 -16.31 3.21 1.77
CA ASP A 217 -15.26 2.74 0.87
C ASP A 217 -14.21 1.92 1.64
N ASN A 218 -13.75 2.39 2.81
CA ASN A 218 -12.80 1.65 3.64
C ASN A 218 -13.41 0.40 4.27
N VAL A 219 -14.66 0.47 4.72
CA VAL A 219 -15.39 -0.73 5.18
C VAL A 219 -15.51 -1.75 4.05
N GLY A 220 -15.85 -1.31 2.84
CA GLY A 220 -15.92 -2.17 1.66
C GLY A 220 -14.57 -2.81 1.31
N ALA A 221 -13.49 -2.02 1.36
CA ALA A 221 -12.13 -2.49 1.10
C ALA A 221 -11.66 -3.53 2.13
N LEU A 222 -11.91 -3.30 3.43
CA LEU A 222 -11.58 -4.28 4.48
C LEU A 222 -12.31 -5.61 4.26
N ASN A 223 -13.61 -5.56 3.94
CA ASN A 223 -14.38 -6.77 3.68
C ASN A 223 -13.89 -7.50 2.44
N LEU A 224 -13.57 -6.78 1.35
CA LEU A 224 -12.98 -7.38 0.15
C LEU A 224 -11.66 -8.08 0.48
N PHE A 225 -10.75 -7.39 1.17
CA PHE A 225 -9.45 -7.94 1.58
C PHE A 225 -9.59 -9.24 2.39
N ILE A 226 -10.48 -9.23 3.39
CA ILE A 226 -10.75 -10.41 4.23
C ILE A 226 -11.34 -11.55 3.41
N ASN A 227 -12.29 -11.25 2.51
CA ASN A 227 -12.95 -12.26 1.68
C ASN A 227 -11.96 -12.92 0.71
N GLU A 228 -11.07 -12.15 0.11
CA GLU A 228 -10.02 -12.70 -0.76
C GLU A 228 -9.06 -13.61 0.02
N CYS A 229 -8.65 -13.21 1.22
CA CYS A 229 -7.83 -14.06 2.08
C CYS A 229 -8.54 -15.39 2.38
N LYS A 230 -9.83 -15.35 2.73
CA LYS A 230 -10.62 -16.56 2.99
C LYS A 230 -10.75 -17.44 1.74
N ARG A 231 -11.09 -16.84 0.61
CA ARG A 231 -11.28 -17.53 -0.67
C ARG A 231 -10.02 -18.27 -1.10
N GLN A 232 -8.87 -17.63 -0.93
CA GLN A 232 -7.56 -18.17 -1.29
C GLN A 232 -6.89 -18.99 -0.16
N LYS A 233 -7.56 -19.13 1.00
CA LYS A 233 -7.04 -19.82 2.20
C LYS A 233 -5.74 -19.23 2.74
N ILE A 234 -5.61 -17.91 2.66
CA ILE A 234 -4.50 -17.13 3.19
C ILE A 234 -4.77 -16.87 4.68
N GLN A 235 -3.76 -17.10 5.53
CA GLN A 235 -3.86 -16.72 6.93
C GLN A 235 -3.66 -15.20 7.07
N LEU A 236 -4.74 -14.48 7.38
CA LEU A 236 -4.70 -13.05 7.59
C LEU A 236 -4.47 -12.70 9.07
N PHE A 237 -3.48 -11.84 9.32
CA PHE A 237 -3.28 -11.11 10.56
C PHE A 237 -3.54 -9.63 10.33
N VAL A 238 -4.35 -9.01 11.18
CA VAL A 238 -4.58 -7.56 11.19
C VAL A 238 -4.01 -7.01 12.47
N PHE A 239 -3.04 -6.10 12.35
CA PHE A 239 -2.37 -5.51 13.49
C PHE A 239 -2.53 -3.99 13.52
N VAL A 240 -2.69 -3.45 14.73
CA VAL A 240 -2.48 -2.03 14.99
C VAL A 240 -1.10 -1.88 15.61
N SER A 241 -0.13 -1.36 14.84
CA SER A 241 1.22 -1.14 15.36
C SER A 241 1.26 -0.04 16.43
N PRO A 242 2.27 -0.06 17.31
CA PRO A 242 2.48 0.95 18.33
C PRO A 242 2.56 2.37 17.79
N ARG A 243 2.16 3.31 18.63
CA ARG A 243 2.31 4.74 18.43
C ARG A 243 2.58 5.40 19.78
N TYR A 244 3.48 6.38 19.81
CA TYR A 244 3.86 7.01 21.06
C TYR A 244 2.74 7.92 21.60
N ASN A 245 2.18 7.52 22.74
CA ASN A 245 1.10 8.22 23.46
C ASN A 245 -0.13 8.50 22.56
N ASP A 246 -0.65 7.44 21.92
CA ASP A 246 -1.88 7.48 21.13
C ASP A 246 -3.10 6.99 21.93
N ASP A 247 -4.29 7.44 21.54
CA ASP A 247 -5.56 6.96 22.07
C ASP A 247 -6.36 6.23 20.97
N THR A 248 -6.81 5.02 21.27
CA THR A 248 -7.31 4.03 20.30
C THR A 248 -8.83 3.89 20.29
N GLN A 249 -9.56 4.56 21.18
CA GLN A 249 -10.98 4.26 21.41
C GLN A 249 -11.96 5.06 20.53
N GLN A 250 -11.84 4.91 19.21
CA GLN A 250 -12.72 5.58 18.25
C GLN A 250 -13.64 4.62 17.50
N ASN A 251 -14.70 5.14 16.89
CA ASN A 251 -15.70 4.37 16.16
C ASN A 251 -15.09 3.47 15.07
N SER A 252 -14.10 4.00 14.33
CA SER A 252 -13.34 3.25 13.32
C SER A 252 -12.71 1.98 13.90
N TYR A 253 -12.01 2.09 15.02
CA TYR A 253 -11.37 0.97 15.70
C TYR A 253 -12.38 -0.09 16.14
N LEU A 254 -13.46 0.33 16.80
CA LEU A 254 -14.51 -0.58 17.27
C LEU A 254 -15.16 -1.32 16.10
N LYS A 255 -15.43 -0.62 15.00
CA LYS A 255 -16.00 -1.22 13.80
C LYS A 255 -15.03 -2.21 13.14
N MET A 256 -13.77 -1.85 12.98
CA MET A 256 -12.74 -2.71 12.41
C MET A 256 -12.57 -3.99 13.23
N LYS A 257 -12.45 -3.85 14.56
CA LYS A 257 -12.35 -4.98 15.49
C LYS A 257 -13.58 -5.89 15.40
N SER A 258 -14.78 -5.31 15.33
CA SER A 258 -16.01 -6.07 15.11
C SER A 258 -15.99 -6.84 13.79
N ILE A 259 -15.61 -6.22 12.68
CA ILE A 259 -15.51 -6.87 11.36
C ILE A 259 -14.51 -8.04 11.41
N CYS A 260 -13.33 -7.83 11.99
CA CYS A 260 -12.32 -8.88 12.11
C CYS A 260 -12.84 -10.07 12.94
N ASN A 261 -13.43 -9.79 14.12
CA ASN A 261 -13.98 -10.81 15.01
C ASN A 261 -15.10 -11.62 14.34
N SER A 262 -16.09 -10.94 13.73
CA SER A 262 -17.19 -11.61 13.02
C SER A 262 -16.71 -12.48 11.85
N ASN A 263 -15.52 -12.20 11.33
CA ASN A 263 -14.91 -12.96 10.26
C ASN A 263 -13.89 -14.00 10.72
N ASN A 264 -13.66 -14.18 12.02
CA ASN A 264 -12.61 -15.04 12.59
C ASN A 264 -11.20 -14.68 12.09
N VAL A 265 -10.94 -13.39 11.83
CA VAL A 265 -9.62 -12.87 11.47
C VAL A 265 -8.81 -12.62 12.75
N ILE A 266 -7.53 -12.97 12.72
CA ILE A 266 -6.65 -12.74 13.87
C ILE A 266 -6.32 -11.25 13.95
N PHE A 267 -6.93 -10.58 14.92
CA PHE A 267 -6.73 -9.16 15.19
C PHE A 267 -5.97 -8.94 16.50
N HIS A 268 -4.98 -8.05 16.50
CA HIS A 268 -4.31 -7.61 17.73
C HIS A 268 -3.90 -6.13 17.66
N ASP A 269 -3.98 -5.45 18.80
CA ASP A 269 -3.66 -4.04 18.92
C ASP A 269 -2.51 -3.86 19.92
N PHE A 270 -1.37 -3.40 19.41
CA PHE A 270 -0.14 -3.20 20.18
C PHE A 270 0.02 -1.76 20.68
N THR A 271 -0.94 -0.88 20.44
CA THR A 271 -0.80 0.56 20.75
C THR A 271 -0.50 0.82 22.23
N ASN A 272 -1.13 0.05 23.11
CA ASN A 272 -1.01 0.22 24.57
C ASN A 272 -0.04 -0.77 25.23
N ASP A 273 0.70 -1.56 24.45
CA ASP A 273 1.63 -2.54 24.99
C ASP A 273 2.79 -1.84 25.72
N VAL A 274 3.10 -2.32 26.92
CA VAL A 274 4.05 -1.70 27.85
C VAL A 274 5.45 -1.60 27.27
N TYR A 275 5.83 -2.55 26.41
CA TYR A 275 7.15 -2.57 25.76
C TYR A 275 7.37 -1.37 24.84
N PHE A 276 6.30 -0.79 24.28
CA PHE A 276 6.38 0.33 23.33
C PHE A 276 6.07 1.69 23.95
N LYS A 277 6.15 1.81 25.29
CA LYS A 277 6.07 3.10 25.99
C LYS A 277 7.40 3.84 26.07
N ASN A 278 8.52 3.19 25.72
CA ASN A 278 9.84 3.81 25.74
C ASN A 278 10.04 4.70 24.49
N PRO A 279 10.25 6.02 24.64
CA PRO A 279 10.50 6.92 23.50
C PRO A 279 11.74 6.58 22.68
N GLU A 280 12.71 5.83 23.24
CA GLU A 280 13.90 5.38 22.50
C GLU A 280 13.61 4.45 21.32
N TYR A 281 12.40 3.89 21.24
CA TYR A 281 11.97 3.02 20.14
C TYR A 281 11.31 3.77 18.99
N TYR A 282 11.24 5.10 19.08
CA TYR A 282 10.54 5.93 18.12
C TYR A 282 11.49 6.85 17.36
N SER A 283 11.19 7.03 16.08
CA SER A 283 11.77 8.04 15.20
C SER A 283 11.00 9.35 15.34
N ASP A 284 9.68 9.25 15.40
CA ASP A 284 8.75 10.32 15.74
C ASP A 284 7.52 9.74 16.47
N ARG A 285 6.51 10.55 16.76
CA ARG A 285 5.32 10.05 17.49
C ARG A 285 4.58 8.93 16.76
N ALA A 286 4.59 8.93 15.43
CA ALA A 286 3.86 8.01 14.56
C ALA A 286 4.69 6.77 14.19
N HIS A 287 6.01 6.89 14.14
CA HIS A 287 6.89 5.87 13.57
C HIS A 287 7.94 5.35 14.55
N LEU A 288 8.07 4.02 14.60
CA LEU A 288 9.19 3.35 15.25
C LEU A 288 10.50 3.68 14.52
N ASN A 289 11.60 3.73 15.26
CA ASN A 289 12.93 3.66 14.65
C ASN A 289 13.35 2.21 14.42
N SER A 290 14.50 1.98 13.79
CA SER A 290 14.99 0.64 13.44
C SER A 290 15.04 -0.32 14.65
N ARG A 291 15.49 0.16 15.82
CA ARG A 291 15.47 -0.64 17.06
C ARG A 291 14.06 -0.99 17.52
N GLY A 292 13.13 -0.03 17.45
CA GLY A 292 11.73 -0.24 17.78
C GLY A 292 11.05 -1.20 16.80
N ALA A 293 11.35 -1.08 15.52
CA ALA A 293 10.84 -1.94 14.45
C ALA A 293 11.28 -3.38 14.60
N ASP A 294 12.55 -3.63 14.94
CA ASP A 294 13.06 -4.98 15.20
C ASP A 294 12.38 -5.60 16.43
N LEU A 295 12.28 -4.85 17.54
CA LEU A 295 11.57 -5.30 18.75
C LEU A 295 10.08 -5.60 18.46
N TYR A 296 9.43 -4.74 17.69
CA TYR A 296 8.04 -4.93 17.27
C TYR A 296 7.89 -6.17 16.40
N THR A 297 8.78 -6.34 15.43
CA THR A 297 8.79 -7.51 14.54
C THR A 297 8.96 -8.82 15.32
N ASP A 298 9.88 -8.87 16.27
CA ASP A 298 10.05 -10.05 17.14
C ASP A 298 8.79 -10.35 17.97
N THR A 299 8.16 -9.28 18.49
CA THR A 299 6.93 -9.38 19.29
C THR A 299 5.77 -9.95 18.47
N ILE A 300 5.53 -9.44 17.26
CA ILE A 300 4.47 -9.96 16.39
C ILE A 300 4.77 -11.38 15.94
N VAL A 301 6.02 -11.74 15.66
CA VAL A 301 6.34 -13.10 15.20
C VAL A 301 6.14 -14.10 16.33
N ALA A 302 6.52 -13.74 17.57
CA ALA A 302 6.20 -14.55 18.74
C ALA A 302 4.69 -14.73 18.93
N PHE A 303 3.90 -13.69 18.68
CA PHE A 303 2.43 -13.77 18.68
C PHE A 303 1.91 -14.69 17.57
N MET A 304 2.38 -14.51 16.34
CA MET A 304 1.98 -15.29 15.17
C MET A 304 2.30 -16.77 15.37
N LYS A 305 3.50 -17.13 15.87
CA LYS A 305 3.88 -18.52 16.14
C LYS A 305 2.91 -19.24 17.07
N LYS A 306 2.38 -18.55 18.09
CA LYS A 306 1.37 -19.13 19.00
C LYS A 306 0.05 -19.41 18.29
N LYS A 307 -0.30 -18.58 17.29
CA LYS A 307 -1.55 -18.68 16.53
C LYS A 307 -1.45 -19.60 15.31
N LEU A 308 -0.25 -19.78 14.76
CA LEU A 308 0.06 -20.64 13.61
C LEU A 308 0.24 -22.14 13.98
N SER A 309 -0.22 -22.58 15.15
CA SER A 309 -0.06 -23.95 15.72
C SER A 309 -0.33 -25.10 14.72
N PRO A 310 0.25 -26.31 14.92
CA PRO A 310 1.02 -27.10 13.93
C PRO A 310 0.28 -27.70 12.72
N ALA A 311 -1.01 -27.44 12.53
CA ALA A 311 -1.72 -27.86 11.31
C ALA A 311 -1.15 -27.18 10.04
N VAL A 312 -0.63 -25.95 10.19
CA VAL A 312 0.10 -25.24 9.13
C VAL A 312 1.49 -25.89 8.91
N ASN A 313 2.16 -26.34 9.98
CA ASN A 313 3.45 -27.03 9.84
C ASN A 313 3.35 -28.36 9.07
N VAL A 314 2.29 -29.14 9.23
CA VAL A 314 2.13 -30.40 8.48
C VAL A 314 1.80 -30.17 7.00
N GLN A 315 1.05 -29.11 6.69
CA GLN A 315 0.67 -28.81 5.32
C GLN A 315 1.80 -28.13 4.51
N TYR A 316 2.76 -27.47 5.16
CA TYR A 316 3.79 -26.68 4.49
C TYR A 316 5.25 -27.14 4.75
N LEU A 317 5.52 -28.03 5.71
CA LEU A 317 6.84 -28.66 5.90
C LEU A 317 6.97 -30.04 5.24
N SER A 318 5.92 -30.54 4.57
CA SER A 318 5.94 -31.84 3.88
C SER A 318 6.41 -31.77 2.42
N LYS A 319 6.93 -30.62 1.96
CA LYS A 319 7.47 -30.44 0.60
C LYS A 319 8.79 -29.67 0.57
N ASN A 320 9.72 -30.04 1.44
CA ASN A 320 11.15 -29.80 1.22
C ASN A 320 11.85 -31.15 1.15
#